data_AF-A0A967RE06-F1
#
_entry.id   AF-A0A967RE06-F1
#
_cell.length_a   1.000
_cell.length_b   1.000
_cell.length_c   1.000
_cell.angle_alpha   90.00
_cell.angle_beta   90.00
_cell.angle_gamma   90.00
#
_symmetry.space_group_name_H-M   'P 1'
#
loop_
_entity.id
_entity.type
_entity.pdbx_description
1 polymer ?
#
loop_
_entity_poly.entity_id
_entity_poly.type
_entity_poly.pdbx_seq_one_letter_code
_entity_poly.pdbx_strand_id
1 'polypeptide(L)'
;MAKKRKVAKKKKAVKKKSKKKKAAKKKKAPKGLWSKADINLLKKLFPTNPTSKIAKQLKRKTDAVKKKASRMGLRKSKRYLKSIGRA
;
A
#
# COMPACT_ATOMS: atom_id res chain seq x y z
N MET A 1 47.63 16.34 -15.23
CA MET A 1 47.72 15.70 -13.89
C MET A 1 46.33 15.39 -13.35
N ALA A 2 46.13 14.10 -13.03
CA ALA A 2 45.21 13.50 -12.06
C ALA A 2 43.78 14.05 -11.82
N LYS A 3 42.80 13.25 -12.30
CA LYS A 3 41.49 12.93 -11.69
C LYS A 3 41.31 13.32 -10.21
N LYS A 4 40.22 14.01 -9.89
CA LYS A 4 39.42 13.72 -8.67
C LYS A 4 37.92 13.63 -8.99
N ARG A 5 37.45 12.38 -9.00
CA ARG A 5 36.06 11.94 -8.89
C ARG A 5 35.46 12.51 -7.60
N LYS A 6 34.24 13.03 -7.60
CA LYS A 6 33.30 12.88 -6.47
C LYS A 6 31.84 13.11 -6.88
N VAL A 7 31.19 11.97 -7.11
CA VAL A 7 29.80 11.60 -6.76
C VAL A 7 28.67 12.46 -7.32
N ALA A 8 28.10 11.94 -8.42
CA ALA A 8 26.77 12.26 -8.91
C ALA A 8 25.71 12.17 -7.80
N LYS A 9 25.25 13.31 -7.28
CA LYS A 9 24.03 13.39 -6.47
C LYS A 9 22.83 13.43 -7.41
N LYS A 10 22.58 12.28 -8.05
CA LYS A 10 21.34 11.98 -8.78
C LYS A 10 20.22 11.96 -7.75
N LYS A 11 19.68 13.12 -7.38
CA LYS A 11 18.38 13.22 -6.69
C LYS A 11 17.35 12.68 -7.67
N LYS A 12 17.15 11.36 -7.60
CA LYS A 12 16.10 10.61 -8.29
C LYS A 12 14.80 11.34 -7.99
N ALA A 13 14.32 12.11 -8.96
CA ALA A 13 12.95 12.56 -9.02
C ALA A 13 12.08 11.30 -8.86
N VAL A 14 11.53 11.11 -7.67
CA VAL A 14 10.59 10.04 -7.40
C VAL A 14 9.32 10.46 -8.12
N LYS A 15 9.28 10.09 -9.39
CA LYS A 15 8.19 10.19 -10.34
C LYS A 15 7.02 9.34 -9.84
N LYS A 16 6.39 9.71 -8.73
CA LYS A 16 5.08 9.20 -8.35
C LYS A 16 4.07 10.04 -9.11
N LYS A 17 3.88 9.63 -10.36
CA LYS A 17 2.76 9.98 -11.23
C LYS A 17 1.47 9.58 -10.48
N SER A 18 0.99 10.46 -9.61
CA SER A 18 -0.34 10.39 -9.01
C SER A 18 -1.34 10.66 -10.12
N LYS A 19 -1.60 9.63 -10.95
CA LYS A 19 -2.72 9.62 -11.88
C LYS A 19 -3.99 9.81 -11.04
N LYS A 20 -4.46 11.04 -11.03
CA LYS A 20 -5.83 11.49 -10.77
C LYS A 20 -6.78 10.49 -11.42
N LYS A 21 -7.36 9.55 -10.65
CA LYS A 21 -8.48 8.74 -11.13
C LYS A 21 -9.75 9.36 -10.57
N LYS A 22 -10.50 9.99 -11.49
CA LYS A 22 -11.84 10.54 -11.32
C LYS A 22 -12.69 9.65 -10.41
N ALA A 23 -13.41 10.29 -9.49
CA ALA A 23 -14.43 9.69 -8.65
C ALA A 23 -15.63 9.25 -9.48
N ALA A 24 -15.53 8.11 -10.16
CA ALA A 24 -16.72 7.37 -10.54
C ALA A 24 -17.29 6.75 -9.26
N LYS A 25 -18.52 7.09 -8.88
CA LYS A 25 -19.30 6.47 -7.80
C LYS A 25 -19.34 4.94 -8.04
N LYS A 26 -18.31 4.21 -7.59
CA LYS A 26 -18.27 2.75 -7.72
C LYS A 26 -19.34 2.18 -6.79
N LYS A 27 -20.35 1.54 -7.41
CA LYS A 27 -21.36 0.72 -6.74
C LYS A 27 -20.68 -0.21 -5.73
N LYS A 28 -21.30 -0.39 -4.56
CA LYS A 28 -20.79 -1.27 -3.50
C LYS A 28 -20.60 -2.66 -4.11
N ALA A 29 -19.36 -3.14 -4.20
CA ALA A 29 -19.11 -4.51 -4.63
C ALA A 29 -19.87 -5.46 -3.68
N PRO A 30 -20.52 -6.52 -4.19
CA PRO A 30 -21.27 -7.46 -3.37
C PRO A 30 -20.41 -7.97 -2.20
N LYS A 31 -21.05 -8.14 -1.04
CA LYS A 31 -20.43 -8.50 0.25
C LYS A 31 -19.79 -9.91 0.18
N GLY A 32 -18.66 -10.05 -0.50
CA GLY A 32 -17.95 -11.33 -0.61
C GLY A 32 -16.93 -11.37 -1.74
N LEU A 33 -17.21 -10.73 -2.88
CA LEU A 33 -16.29 -10.76 -4.01
C LEU A 33 -15.14 -9.77 -3.81
N TRP A 34 -13.93 -10.31 -3.78
CA TRP A 34 -12.69 -9.53 -3.87
C TRP A 34 -12.30 -9.40 -5.34
N SER A 35 -12.34 -8.18 -5.88
CA SER A 35 -11.81 -7.96 -7.22
C SER A 35 -10.29 -8.15 -7.24
N LYS A 36 -9.75 -8.59 -8.37
CA LYS A 36 -8.30 -8.64 -8.62
C LYS A 36 -7.64 -7.28 -8.32
N ALA A 37 -8.33 -6.17 -8.63
CA ALA A 37 -7.87 -4.83 -8.32
C ALA A 37 -7.75 -4.58 -6.80
N ASP A 38 -8.72 -5.05 -6.01
CA ASP A 38 -8.72 -4.91 -4.56
C ASP A 38 -7.63 -5.74 -3.90
N ILE A 39 -7.40 -6.95 -4.41
CA ILE A 39 -6.33 -7.85 -3.94
C ILE A 39 -4.97 -7.19 -4.20
N ASN A 40 -4.75 -6.68 -5.41
CA ASN A 40 -3.51 -5.99 -5.76
C ASN A 40 -3.29 -4.74 -4.90
N LEU A 41 -4.35 -3.97 -4.64
CA LEU A 41 -4.29 -2.81 -3.77
C LEU A 41 -3.97 -3.21 -2.33
N LEU A 42 -4.61 -4.27 -1.82
CA LEU A 42 -4.35 -4.81 -0.48
C LEU A 42 -2.89 -5.24 -0.34
N LYS A 43 -2.36 -6.03 -1.28
CA LYS A 43 -0.94 -6.46 -1.28
C LYS A 43 0.02 -5.27 -1.23
N LYS A 44 -0.24 -4.23 -2.00
CA LYS A 44 0.63 -3.05 -2.08
C LYS A 44 0.60 -2.19 -0.82
N LEU A 45 -0.56 -2.04 -0.19
CA LEU A 45 -0.75 -1.12 0.93
C LEU A 45 -0.53 -1.77 2.29
N PHE A 46 -0.77 -3.08 2.42
CA PHE A 46 -0.72 -3.78 3.69
C PHE A 46 0.61 -3.65 4.44
N PRO A 47 1.79 -3.73 3.81
CA PRO A 47 3.07 -3.70 4.53
C PRO A 47 3.38 -2.36 5.20
N THR A 48 2.86 -1.25 4.68
CA THR A 48 3.26 0.12 5.09
C THR A 48 2.14 0.93 5.74
N ASN A 49 0.88 0.50 5.63
CA ASN A 49 -0.27 1.28 6.12
C ASN A 49 -1.04 0.52 7.21
N PRO A 50 -1.70 1.25 8.13
CA PRO A 50 -2.65 0.66 9.05
C PRO A 50 -3.85 0.07 8.30
N THR A 51 -4.37 -1.04 8.82
CA THR A 51 -5.50 -1.76 8.22
C THR A 51 -6.75 -0.89 8.12
N SER A 52 -6.94 0.05 9.05
CA SER A 52 -8.04 1.04 9.03
C SER A 52 -8.00 1.96 7.80
N LYS A 53 -6.81 2.39 7.36
CA LYS A 53 -6.65 3.23 6.16
C LYS A 53 -6.95 2.44 4.89
N ILE A 54 -6.51 1.18 4.85
CA ILE A 54 -6.76 0.27 3.72
C ILE A 54 -8.25 -0.04 3.62
N ALA A 55 -8.93 -0.26 4.74
CA ALA A 55 -10.36 -0.47 4.83
C ALA A 55 -11.15 0.72 4.25
N LYS A 56 -10.77 1.95 4.62
CA LYS A 56 -11.35 3.18 4.04
C LYS A 56 -11.15 3.25 2.52
N GLN A 57 -9.95 2.92 2.01
CA GLN A 57 -9.68 2.92 0.56
C GLN A 57 -10.45 1.84 -0.20
N LEU A 58 -10.62 0.66 0.39
CA LEU A 58 -11.36 -0.45 -0.19
C LEU A 58 -12.88 -0.36 0.05
N LYS A 59 -13.33 0.61 0.85
CA LYS A 59 -14.72 0.72 1.35
C LYS A 59 -15.26 -0.59 1.93
N ARG A 60 -14.39 -1.34 2.59
CA ARG A 60 -14.73 -2.62 3.27
C ARG A 60 -14.50 -2.49 4.77
N LYS A 61 -15.16 -3.34 5.55
CA LYS A 61 -14.93 -3.44 7.00
C LYS A 61 -13.48 -3.81 7.29
N THR A 62 -12.93 -3.25 8.36
CA THR A 62 -11.57 -3.56 8.85
C THR A 62 -11.35 -5.06 9.04
N ASP A 63 -12.35 -5.75 9.59
CA ASP A 63 -12.27 -7.18 9.88
C ASP A 63 -12.24 -8.02 8.61
N ALA A 64 -12.97 -7.61 7.56
CA ALA A 64 -12.89 -8.25 6.25
C ALA A 64 -11.47 -8.11 5.64
N VAL A 65 -10.84 -6.94 5.80
CA VAL A 65 -9.47 -6.71 5.34
C VAL A 65 -8.47 -7.52 6.16
N LYS A 66 -8.62 -7.58 7.50
CA LYS A 66 -7.79 -8.41 8.37
C LYS A 66 -7.90 -9.89 7.98
N LYS A 67 -9.12 -10.45 7.94
CA LYS A 67 -9.38 -11.84 7.56
C LYS A 67 -8.79 -12.17 6.18
N LYS A 68 -8.99 -11.29 5.19
CA LYS A 68 -8.44 -11.51 3.84
C LYS A 68 -6.90 -11.44 3.83
N ALA A 69 -6.30 -10.50 4.55
CA ALA A 69 -4.85 -10.40 4.65
C ALA A 69 -4.23 -11.63 5.33
N SER A 70 -4.84 -12.11 6.42
CA SER A 70 -4.42 -13.35 7.10
C SER A 70 -4.53 -14.56 6.18
N ARG A 71 -5.65 -14.71 5.47
CA ARG A 71 -5.86 -15.81 4.51
C ARG A 71 -4.89 -15.79 3.32
N MET A 72 -4.26 -14.65 3.05
CA MET A 72 -3.25 -14.49 1.99
C MET A 72 -1.82 -14.42 2.54
N GLY A 73 -1.61 -14.63 3.84
CA GLY A 73 -0.28 -14.58 4.46
C GLY A 73 0.39 -13.20 4.40
N LEU A 74 -0.37 -12.11 4.25
CA LEU A 74 0.21 -10.77 4.18
C LEU A 74 0.70 -10.32 5.55
N ARG A 75 1.96 -9.87 5.60
CA ARG A 75 2.61 -9.37 6.82
C ARG A 75 2.87 -7.88 6.74
N LYS A 76 2.91 -7.23 7.90
CA LYS A 76 3.39 -5.84 8.02
C LYS A 76 4.90 -5.81 7.82
N SER A 77 5.41 -4.73 7.23
CA SER A 77 6.86 -4.55 7.08
C SER A 77 7.53 -4.31 8.44
N LYS A 78 8.77 -4.77 8.60
CA LYS A 78 9.57 -4.49 9.82
C LYS A 78 9.64 -3.00 10.12
N ARG A 79 9.78 -2.14 9.10
CA ARG A 79 9.78 -0.68 9.25
C ARG A 79 8.47 -0.15 9.85
N TYR A 80 7.33 -0.64 9.36
CA TYR A 80 6.04 -0.26 9.90
C TYR A 80 5.87 -0.74 11.35
N LEU A 81 6.28 -1.98 11.65
CA LEU A 81 6.24 -2.52 13.02
C LEU A 81 7.11 -1.69 13.99
N LYS A 82 8.32 -1.30 13.57
CA LYS A 82 9.20 -0.41 14.34
C LYS A 82 8.54 0.95 14.59
N SER A 83 7.91 1.53 13.56
CA SER A 83 7.25 2.84 13.70
C SER A 83 6.07 2.87 14.67
N ILE A 84 5.50 1.72 15.00
CA ILE A 84 4.38 1.60 15.94
C ILE A 84 4.77 0.90 17.26
N GLY A 85 6.07 0.66 17.49
CA GLY A 85 6.57 0.02 18.71
C GLY A 85 6.19 -1.45 18.87
N ARG A 86 5.98 -2.19 17.77
CA ARG A 86 5.60 -3.63 17.77
C ARG A 86 6.67 -4.53 17.15
N ALA A 87 7.91 -4.08 17.09
CA ALA A 87 9.02 -4.78 16.47
C ALA A 87 10.01 -5.29 17.50
#